data_AF-A0A3N4AT72-F1
#
_entry.id   AF-A0A3N4AT72-F1
#
_cell.length_a   1.000
_cell.length_b   1.000
_cell.length_c   1.000
_cell.angle_alpha   90.00
_cell.angle_beta   90.00
_cell.angle_gamma   90.00
#
_symmetry.space_group_name_H-M   'P 1'
#
loop_
_entity.id
_entity.type
_entity.pdbx_description
1 polymer ?
#
loop_
_entity_poly.entity_id
_entity_poly.type
_entity_poly.pdbx_seq_one_letter_code
_entity_poly.pdbx_strand_id
1 'polypeptide(L)'
;MNKEQVYDETISPLMQQIIETCQRHGIAMMASFDIAHDGEGPNGEDCSSLICSSLLPDGEGNPNPVFTQANALIRRGGRPAPMMLTTEHGDGSKTMTAII
;
A
#
# COMPACT_ATOMS: atom_id res chain seq x y z
N MET A 1 -20.77 -11.08 -11.81
CA MET A 1 -19.78 -9.98 -11.78
C MET A 1 -19.06 -10.06 -10.45
N ASN A 2 -17.78 -10.42 -10.44
CA ASN A 2 -16.97 -10.44 -9.22
C ASN A 2 -16.47 -9.02 -8.89
N LYS A 3 -15.84 -8.82 -7.72
CA LYS A 3 -15.37 -7.49 -7.30
C LYS A 3 -14.30 -6.92 -8.23
N GLU A 4 -13.42 -7.77 -8.74
CA GLU A 4 -12.39 -7.41 -9.71
C GLU A 4 -13.00 -6.86 -11.01
N GLN A 5 -14.01 -7.52 -11.56
CA GLN A 5 -14.73 -7.05 -12.75
C GLN A 5 -15.39 -5.68 -12.53
N VAL A 6 -16.01 -5.47 -11.37
CA VAL A 6 -16.55 -4.13 -11.00
C VAL A 6 -15.42 -3.10 -10.95
N TYR A 7 -14.27 -3.48 -10.39
CA TYR A 7 -13.12 -2.62 -10.29
C TYR A 7 -12.59 -2.24 -11.68
N ASP A 8 -12.35 -3.21 -12.54
CA ASP A 8 -11.77 -3.00 -13.86
C ASP A 8 -12.72 -2.23 -14.79
N GLU A 9 -14.00 -2.57 -14.81
CA GLU A 9 -14.96 -1.96 -15.74
C GLU A 9 -15.43 -0.57 -15.29
N THR A 10 -15.53 -0.34 -13.98
CA THR A 10 -16.15 0.89 -13.44
C THR A 10 -15.18 1.74 -12.62
N ILE A 11 -14.42 1.14 -11.71
CA ILE A 11 -13.61 1.90 -10.74
C ILE A 11 -12.29 2.37 -11.38
N SER A 12 -11.62 1.53 -12.16
CA SER A 12 -10.33 1.82 -12.78
C SER A 12 -10.39 3.06 -13.70
N PRO A 13 -11.40 3.23 -14.59
CA PRO A 13 -11.55 4.45 -15.38
C PRO A 13 -11.81 5.71 -14.54
N LEU A 14 -12.53 5.59 -13.41
CA LEU A 14 -12.77 6.71 -12.49
C LEU A 14 -11.51 7.06 -11.71
N MET A 15 -10.76 6.05 -11.27
CA MET A 15 -9.49 6.23 -10.58
C MET A 15 -8.47 6.94 -11.45
N GLN A 16 -8.43 6.65 -12.76
CA GLN A 16 -7.58 7.38 -13.69
C GLN A 16 -7.91 8.88 -13.68
N GLN A 17 -9.19 9.25 -13.75
CA GLN A 17 -9.62 10.65 -13.71
C GLN A 17 -9.28 11.33 -12.36
N ILE A 18 -9.44 10.60 -11.26
CA ILE A 18 -9.06 11.08 -9.92
C ILE A 18 -7.55 11.32 -9.84
N ILE A 19 -6.73 10.36 -10.28
CA ILE A 19 -5.27 10.45 -10.29
C ILE A 19 -4.82 11.67 -11.10
N GLU A 20 -5.33 11.82 -12.32
CA GLU A 20 -5.00 12.97 -13.18
C GLU A 20 -5.39 14.31 -12.54
N THR A 21 -6.54 14.37 -11.87
CA THR A 21 -7.00 15.59 -11.18
C THR A 21 -6.11 15.90 -9.97
N CYS A 22 -5.79 14.89 -9.14
CA CYS A 22 -4.91 15.05 -8.00
C CYS A 22 -3.52 15.52 -8.41
N GLN A 23 -2.94 14.92 -9.45
CA GLN A 23 -1.64 15.34 -9.99
C GLN A 23 -1.68 16.79 -10.51
N ARG A 24 -2.72 17.15 -11.26
CA ARG A 24 -2.86 18.51 -11.83
C ARG A 24 -2.94 19.59 -10.76
N HIS A 25 -3.56 19.29 -9.62
CA HIS A 25 -3.78 20.24 -8.54
C HIS A 25 -2.81 20.07 -7.35
N GLY A 26 -1.83 19.16 -7.47
CA GLY A 26 -0.85 18.92 -6.41
C GLY A 26 -1.45 18.36 -5.12
N ILE A 27 -2.49 17.52 -5.23
CA ILE A 27 -3.21 16.95 -4.08
C ILE A 27 -2.65 15.56 -3.78
N ALA A 28 -2.06 15.39 -2.59
CA ALA A 28 -1.69 14.07 -2.10
C ALA A 28 -2.92 13.18 -1.91
N MET A 29 -2.85 11.93 -2.36
CA MET A 29 -3.98 11.00 -2.34
C MET A 29 -3.53 9.59 -1.98
N MET A 30 -4.40 8.86 -1.29
CA MET A 30 -4.27 7.42 -1.11
C MET A 30 -5.64 6.77 -1.34
N ALA A 31 -5.64 5.67 -2.09
CA ALA A 31 -6.81 4.83 -2.30
C ALA A 31 -6.39 3.36 -2.21
N SER A 32 -7.21 2.52 -1.59
CA SER A 32 -6.96 1.09 -1.49
C SER A 32 -8.28 0.33 -1.58
N PHE A 33 -8.32 -0.69 -2.42
CA PHE A 33 -9.51 -1.46 -2.71
C PHE A 33 -9.24 -2.93 -2.44
N ASP A 34 -10.06 -3.54 -1.58
CA ASP A 34 -10.12 -4.98 -1.38
C ASP A 34 -11.05 -5.57 -2.44
N ILE A 35 -10.42 -6.11 -3.48
CA ILE A 35 -11.10 -6.71 -4.63
C ILE A 35 -10.92 -8.22 -4.65
N ALA A 36 -10.57 -8.81 -3.50
CA ALA A 36 -10.43 -10.23 -3.35
C ALA A 36 -11.72 -10.96 -3.78
N HIS A 37 -11.55 -12.03 -4.55
CA HIS A 37 -12.64 -12.84 -5.04
C HIS A 37 -12.22 -14.31 -5.15
N ASP A 38 -13.22 -15.18 -5.14
CA ASP A 38 -13.02 -16.60 -5.40
C ASP A 38 -12.67 -16.79 -6.87
N GLY A 39 -11.54 -17.45 -7.15
CA GLY A 39 -11.08 -17.75 -8.51
C GLY A 39 -9.57 -17.60 -8.69
N GLU A 40 -9.12 -17.99 -9.89
CA GLU A 40 -7.75 -17.77 -10.35
C GLU A 40 -7.72 -16.52 -11.24
N GLY A 41 -6.70 -15.69 -11.07
CA GLY A 41 -6.42 -14.57 -11.97
C GLY A 41 -6.09 -15.07 -13.38
N PRO A 42 -5.98 -14.16 -14.37
CA PRO A 42 -5.74 -14.52 -15.78
C PRO A 42 -4.46 -15.35 -16.02
N ASN A 43 -3.52 -15.39 -15.07
CA ASN A 43 -2.30 -16.20 -15.11
C ASN A 43 -2.27 -17.35 -14.08
N GLY A 44 -3.40 -17.74 -13.49
CA GLY A 44 -3.43 -18.76 -12.43
C GLY A 44 -3.07 -18.23 -11.04
N GLU A 45 -3.21 -16.91 -10.81
CA GLU A 45 -2.83 -16.26 -9.56
C GLU A 45 -3.93 -16.41 -8.49
N ASP A 46 -3.53 -16.55 -7.23
CA ASP A 46 -4.47 -16.58 -6.11
C ASP A 46 -5.01 -15.17 -5.81
N CYS A 47 -6.27 -14.94 -6.17
CA CYS A 47 -6.96 -13.67 -5.97
C CYS A 47 -7.68 -13.57 -4.60
N SER A 48 -7.51 -14.53 -3.69
CA SER A 48 -8.20 -14.55 -2.39
C SER A 48 -7.80 -13.42 -1.43
N SER A 49 -6.70 -12.70 -1.73
CA SER A 49 -6.21 -11.56 -0.95
C SER A 49 -5.84 -10.35 -1.82
N LEU A 50 -6.49 -10.22 -2.99
CA LEU A 50 -6.17 -9.18 -3.95
C LEU A 50 -6.54 -7.77 -3.44
N ILE A 51 -5.52 -6.94 -3.27
CA ILE A 51 -5.64 -5.53 -2.89
C ILE A 51 -5.00 -4.66 -3.97
N CYS A 52 -5.74 -3.67 -4.47
CA CYS A 52 -5.21 -2.64 -5.37
C CYS A 52 -5.07 -1.32 -4.61
N SER A 53 -3.83 -0.83 -4.46
CA SER A 53 -3.54 0.42 -3.74
C SER A 53 -2.80 1.43 -4.62
N SER A 54 -3.21 2.69 -4.54
CA SER A 54 -2.55 3.86 -5.15
C SER A 54 -2.14 4.86 -4.08
N LEU A 55 -0.93 5.43 -4.21
CA LEU A 55 -0.41 6.49 -3.35
C LEU A 55 0.21 7.57 -4.25
N LEU A 56 -0.25 8.81 -4.10
CA LEU A 56 0.25 9.96 -4.83
C LEU A 56 0.84 11.02 -3.89
N PRO A 57 1.97 11.65 -4.25
CA PRO A 57 2.49 12.81 -3.54
C PRO A 57 1.68 14.08 -3.83
N ASP A 58 1.93 15.13 -3.07
CA ASP A 58 1.45 16.49 -3.36
C ASP A 58 2.21 17.13 -4.54
N GLY A 59 1.89 18.39 -4.83
CA GLY A 59 2.49 19.17 -5.91
C GLY A 59 3.99 19.45 -5.76
N GLU A 60 4.56 19.25 -4.57
CA GLU A 60 6.00 19.38 -4.30
C GLU A 60 6.72 18.03 -4.35
N GLY A 61 5.99 16.94 -4.64
CA GLY A 61 6.54 15.59 -4.64
C GLY A 61 6.61 14.97 -3.23
N ASN A 62 6.03 15.61 -2.22
CA ASN A 62 6.01 15.11 -0.85
C ASN A 62 4.75 14.27 -0.62
N PRO A 63 4.87 12.96 -0.29
CA PRO A 63 3.71 12.18 0.10
C PRO A 63 3.24 12.59 1.50
N ASN A 64 1.93 12.54 1.73
CA ASN A 64 1.40 12.71 3.08
C ASN A 64 2.01 11.62 4.00
N PRO A 65 2.61 11.99 5.15
CA PRO A 65 3.26 11.01 6.05
C PRO A 65 2.31 9.93 6.58
N VAL A 66 1.05 10.29 6.87
CA VAL A 66 0.04 9.35 7.36
C VAL A 66 -0.34 8.36 6.26
N PHE A 67 -0.48 8.82 5.02
CA PHE A 67 -0.78 7.95 3.89
C PHE A 67 0.38 7.00 3.59
N THR A 68 1.62 7.47 3.71
CA THR A 68 2.81 6.63 3.56
C THR A 68 2.82 5.50 4.60
N GLN A 69 2.52 5.82 5.87
CA GLN A 69 2.44 4.82 6.95
C GLN A 69 1.30 3.83 6.71
N ALA A 70 0.12 4.31 6.34
CA ALA A 70 -1.03 3.46 6.05
C ALA A 70 -0.75 2.51 4.87
N ASN A 71 -0.20 3.01 3.76
CA ASN A 71 0.18 2.19 2.60
C ASN A 71 1.25 1.15 2.96
N ALA A 72 2.22 1.50 3.82
CA ALA A 72 3.20 0.55 4.32
C ALA A 72 2.57 -0.57 5.17
N LEU A 73 1.59 -0.25 6.01
CA LEU A 73 0.86 -1.22 6.82
C LEU A 73 0.02 -2.16 5.95
N ILE A 74 -0.70 -1.62 4.97
CA ILE A 74 -1.53 -2.39 4.02
C ILE A 74 -0.67 -3.36 3.23
N ARG A 75 0.46 -2.89 2.66
CA ARG A 75 1.39 -3.74 1.88
C ARG A 75 2.01 -4.89 2.68
N ARG A 76 1.98 -4.81 4.00
CA ARG A 76 2.46 -5.87 4.91
C ARG A 76 1.35 -6.82 5.37
N GLY A 77 0.17 -6.73 4.77
CA GLY A 77 -1.00 -7.51 5.19
C GLY A 77 -1.42 -7.17 6.62
N GLY A 78 -1.32 -5.89 7.01
CA GLY A 78 -1.64 -5.43 8.36
C GLY A 78 -0.59 -5.77 9.42
N ARG A 79 0.54 -6.38 9.04
CA ARG A 79 1.62 -6.69 9.99
C ARG A 79 2.41 -5.42 10.32
N PRO A 80 2.55 -5.06 11.61
CA PRO A 80 3.35 -3.92 12.00
C PRO A 80 4.82 -4.11 11.58
N ALA A 81 5.55 -3.00 11.46
CA ALA A 81 6.99 -3.06 11.27
C ALA A 81 7.65 -3.69 12.50
N PRO A 82 8.55 -4.68 12.34
CA PRO A 82 9.35 -5.11 13.46
C PRO A 82 10.22 -3.93 13.91
N MET A 83 10.28 -3.71 15.22
CA MET A 83 11.20 -2.75 15.82
C MET A 83 12.55 -3.46 16.00
N MET A 84 13.62 -2.85 15.45
CA MET A 84 14.98 -3.34 15.59
C MET A 84 15.71 -2.49 16.63
N LEU A 85 16.02 -3.09 17.77
CA LEU A 85 16.85 -2.48 18.81
C LEU A 85 18.28 -2.99 18.67
N THR A 86 19.25 -2.08 18.50
CA THR A 86 20.68 -2.43 18.53
C THR A 86 21.30 -1.86 19.81
N THR A 87 21.83 -2.73 20.65
CA THR A 87 22.56 -2.37 21.87
C THR A 87 24.05 -2.56 21.61
N GLU A 88 24.84 -1.51 21.78
CA GLU A 88 26.31 -1.57 21.73
C GLU A 88 26.86 -1.58 23.15
N HIS A 89 27.67 -2.59 23.45
CA HIS A 89 28.27 -2.79 24.76
C HIS A 89 29.62 -2.06 24.85
N GLY A 90 30.09 -1.81 26.08
CA GLY A 90 31.37 -1.12 26.31
C GLY A 90 32.61 -1.86 25.79
N ASP A 91 32.49 -3.15 25.48
CA ASP A 91 33.54 -3.97 24.85
C ASP A 91 33.49 -3.94 23.31
N GLY A 92 32.60 -3.15 22.72
CA GLY A 92 32.40 -3.02 21.28
C GLY A 92 31.53 -4.11 20.65
N SER A 93 31.05 -5.08 21.43
CA SER A 93 30.09 -6.08 20.94
C SER A 93 28.70 -5.45 20.74
N LYS A 94 27.91 -6.01 19.82
CA LYS A 94 26.55 -5.53 19.50
C LYS A 94 25.52 -6.63 19.66
N THR A 95 24.42 -6.33 20.33
CA THR A 95 23.23 -7.18 20.40
C THR A 95 22.13 -6.55 19.54
N MET A 96 21.55 -7.35 18.63
CA MET A 96 20.40 -6.95 17.82
C MET A 96 19.16 -7.71 18.31
N THR A 97 18.14 -6.97 18.76
CA THR A 97 16.85 -7.51 19.21
C THR A 97 15.76 -7.08 18.23
N ALA A 98 15.06 -8.04 17.64
CA ALA A 98 13.85 -7.80 16.87
C ALA A 98 12.62 -7.96 17.77
N ILE A 99 11.79 -6.92 17.84
CA ILE A 99 10.46 -6.95 18.47
C ILE A 99 9.46 -7.01 17.32
N ILE A 100 8.73 -8.11 17.22
CA ILE A 100 7.85 -8.44 16.09
C ILE A 100 6.39 -8.27 16.51
#